data_AF-A0A3B9SPC3-F1
#
_entry.id   AF-A0A3B9SPC3-F1
#
_cell.length_a   1.000
_cell.length_b   1.000
_cell.length_c   1.000
_cell.angle_alpha   90.00
_cell.angle_beta   90.00
_cell.angle_gamma   90.00
#
_symmetry.space_group_name_H-M   'P 1'
#
loop_
_entity.id
_entity.type
_entity.pdbx_description
1 polymer ?
#
loop_
_entity_poly.entity_id
_entity_poly.type
_entity_poly.pdbx_seq_one_letter_code
_entity_poly.pdbx_strand_id
1 'polypeptide(L)' 'ACSLTQGFTADEIRKGLADLRGVPGRFERVDRGQDFVVIVDYAHTPNGLANVLEAARQIAAGRLMV' A
#
# COMPACT_ATOMS: atom_id res chain seq x y z
N ALA A 1 5.98 13.48 8.69
CA ALA A 1 7.06 14.05 9.53
C ALA A 1 8.04 14.87 8.70
N CYS A 2 8.78 14.29 7.74
CA CYS A 2 9.78 15.02 6.96
C CYS A 2 9.24 16.25 6.22
N SER A 3 8.06 16.18 5.59
CA SER A 3 7.49 17.34 4.89
C SER A 3 7.19 18.52 5.81
N LEU A 4 6.78 18.26 7.06
CA LEU A 4 6.54 19.32 8.05
C LEU A 4 7.85 20.03 8.41
N THR A 5 8.95 19.29 8.60
CA THR A 5 10.26 19.87 8.90
C THR A 5 10.86 20.63 7.71
N GLN A 6 10.38 20.35 6.49
CA GLN A 6 10.75 21.08 5.27
C GLN A 6 9.88 22.32 5.03
N GLY A 7 8.96 22.65 5.94
CA GLY A 7 8.14 23.86 5.88
C GLY A 7 6.85 23.72 5.06
N PHE A 8 6.49 22.51 4.60
CA PHE A 8 5.19 22.30 3.98
C PHE A 8 4.06 22.40 5.00
N THR A 9 2.99 23.08 4.61
CA THR A 9 1.76 23.17 5.39
C THR A 9 1.02 21.82 5.40
N ALA A 10 0.17 21.62 6.42
CA ALA A 10 -0.67 20.43 6.50
C ALA A 10 -1.57 20.24 5.26
N ASP A 11 -2.05 21.35 4.68
CA ASP A 11 -2.89 21.31 3.48
C ASP A 11 -2.13 20.93 2.22
N GLU A 12 -0.88 21.38 2.04
CA GLU A 12 -0.03 20.95 0.94
C GLU A 12 0.29 19.46 1.04
N ILE A 13 0.61 18.98 2.25
CA ILE A 13 0.86 17.56 2.50
C ILE A 13 -0.39 16.73 2.19
N ARG A 14 -1.56 17.18 2.66
CA ARG A 14 -2.83 16.49 2.41
C ARG A 14 -3.12 16.38 0.91
N LYS A 15 -2.93 17.47 0.15
CA LYS A 15 -3.10 17.46 -1.31
C LYS A 15 -2.14 16.48 -1.98
N GLY A 16 -0.85 16.54 -1.64
CA GLY A 16 0.15 15.63 -2.21
C GLY A 16 -0.13 14.15 -1.90
N LEU A 17 -0.62 13.84 -0.70
CA LEU A 17 -1.01 12.48 -0.34
C LEU A 17 -2.27 12.01 -1.08
N ALA A 18 -3.24 12.90 -1.31
CA ALA A 18 -4.47 12.56 -2.04
C ALA A 18 -4.20 12.20 -3.51
N ASP A 19 -3.19 12.83 -4.13
CA ASP A 19 -2.82 12.58 -5.52
C ASP A 19 -1.87 11.38 -5.71
N LEU A 20 -1.38 10.80 -4.62
CA LEU A 20 -0.44 9.68 -4.66
C LEU A 20 -1.14 8.39 -5.09
N ARG A 21 -0.70 7.81 -6.21
CA ARG A 21 -1.24 6.56 -6.76
C ARG A 21 -0.64 5.29 -6.15
N GLY A 22 0.38 5.43 -5.30
CA GLY A 22 1.18 4.33 -4.76
C GLY A 22 2.50 4.15 -5.50
N VAL A 23 3.34 3.24 -4.98
CA VAL A 23 4.65 2.90 -5.56
C VAL A 23 4.51 1.53 -6.26
N PRO A 24 4.91 1.42 -7.55
CA PRO A 24 4.84 0.14 -8.25
C PRO A 24 5.56 -0.99 -7.52
N GLY A 25 4.90 -2.14 -7.37
CA GLY A 25 5.41 -3.32 -6.66
C GLY A 25 5.59 -3.13 -5.15
N ARG A 26 4.89 -2.17 -4.52
CA ARG A 26 4.83 -1.99 -3.06
C ARG A 26 3.37 -1.94 -2.63
N PHE A 27 2.87 -3.09 -2.20
CA PHE A 27 1.47 -3.33 -1.84
C PHE A 27 0.50 -2.78 -2.91
N GLU A 28 0.86 -3.00 -4.17
CA GLU A 28 0.16 -2.44 -5.33
C GLU A 28 -1.08 -3.27 -5.65
N ARG A 29 -2.26 -2.67 -5.57
CA ARG A 29 -3.51 -3.32 -5.96
C ARG A 29 -3.62 -3.37 -7.48
N VAL A 30 -3.87 -4.56 -8.02
CA VAL A 30 -4.15 -4.76 -9.45
C VAL A 30 -5.64 -4.98 -9.65
N ASP A 31 -6.28 -4.06 -10.36
CA ASP A 31 -7.69 -4.16 -10.74
C ASP A 31 -7.82 -4.22 -12.27
N ARG A 32 -8.34 -5.36 -12.75
CA ARG A 32 -8.67 -5.62 -14.15
C ARG A 32 -10.12 -6.08 -14.30
N GLY A 33 -10.99 -5.72 -13.35
CA GLY A 33 -12.40 -6.09 -13.34
C GLY A 33 -12.69 -7.50 -12.83
N GLN A 34 -11.76 -8.11 -12.09
CA GLN A 34 -11.93 -9.43 -11.49
C GLN A 34 -12.62 -9.37 -10.11
N ASP A 35 -13.31 -10.44 -9.72
CA ASP A 35 -14.08 -10.52 -8.46
C ASP A 35 -13.22 -10.81 -7.21
N PHE A 36 -11.90 -10.66 -7.32
CA PHE A 36 -10.95 -10.89 -6.23
C PHE A 36 -9.86 -9.81 -6.18
N VAL A 37 -9.25 -9.67 -5.01
CA VAL A 37 -8.17 -8.70 -4.80
C VAL A 37 -6.85 -9.35 -5.17
N VAL A 38 -6.10 -8.69 -6.07
CA VAL A 38 -4.70 -9.02 -6.38
C VAL A 38 -3.82 -7.91 -5.84
N ILE A 39 -2.75 -8.29 -5.13
CA ILE A 39 -1.74 -7.37 -4.60
C ILE A 39 -0.38 -7.84 -5.11
N VAL A 40 0.39 -6.92 -5.68
CA VAL A 40 1.78 -7.13 -6.08
C VAL A 40 2.68 -6.45 -5.05
N ASP A 41 3.58 -7.22 -4.44
CA ASP A 41 4.59 -6.71 -3.52
C ASP A 41 5.96 -7.36 -3.78
N TYR A 42 7.02 -6.61 -3.52
CA TYR A 42 8.41 -7.03 -3.71
C TYR A 42 9.01 -7.79 -2.51
N ALA A 43 8.25 -7.97 -1.43
CA ALA A 43 8.69 -8.66 -0.23
C ALA A 43 9.34 -10.01 -0.55
N HIS A 44 10.64 -10.10 -0.29
CA HIS A 44 11.48 -11.28 -0.52
C HIS A 44 12.24 -11.70 0.74
N THR A 45 11.94 -11.07 1.88
CA THR A 45 12.48 -11.42 3.19
C THR A 45 11.35 -11.92 4.09
N PRO A 46 11.65 -12.77 5.09
CA PRO A 46 10.61 -13.28 6.00
C PRO A 46 9.79 -12.17 6.67
N ASN A 47 10.45 -11.13 7.17
CA ASN A 47 9.78 -10.00 7.82
C ASN A 47 8.95 -9.19 6.81
N GLY A 48 9.46 -8.96 5.60
CA GLY A 48 8.72 -8.27 4.55
C GLY A 48 7.43 -9.00 4.20
N LEU A 49 7.52 -10.33 4.02
CA LEU A 49 6.36 -11.15 3.71
C LEU A 49 5.34 -11.14 4.86
N ALA A 50 5.79 -11.26 6.11
CA ALA A 50 4.91 -11.18 7.27
C ALA A 50 4.11 -9.87 7.32
N ASN A 51 4.78 -8.73 7.11
CA ASN A 51 4.13 -7.42 7.11
C ASN A 51 3.09 -7.29 5.98
N VAL A 52 3.40 -7.79 4.78
CA VAL A 52 2.48 -7.77 3.64
C VAL A 52 1.25 -8.62 3.94
N LEU A 53 1.41 -9.81 4.51
CA LEU A 53 0.29 -10.69 4.83
C LEU A 53 -0.57 -10.16 5.97
N GLU A 54 0.03 -9.51 6.96
CA GLU A 54 -0.70 -8.83 8.03
C GLU A 54 -1.57 -7.69 7.46
N ALA A 55 -0.99 -6.83 6.62
CA ALA A 55 -1.73 -5.75 5.96
C ALA A 55 -2.83 -6.30 5.04
N ALA A 56 -2.54 -7.34 4.25
CA ALA A 56 -3.52 -7.98 3.37
C ALA A 56 -4.67 -8.61 4.17
N ARG A 57 -4.39 -9.16 5.36
CA ARG A 57 -5.41 -9.75 6.23
C ARG A 57 -6.42 -8.72 6.73
N GLN A 58 -6.00 -7.49 6.98
CA GLN A 58 -6.89 -6.42 7.45
C GLN A 58 -7.95 -6.03 6.41
N ILE A 59 -7.68 -6.27 5.12
CA ILE A 59 -8.58 -5.90 4.02
C ILE A 59 -9.26 -7.11 3.34
N ALA A 60 -8.74 -8.32 3.55
CA ALA A 60 -9.30 -9.53 2.96
C ALA A 60 -10.50 -10.05 3.77
N ALA A 61 -11.67 -10.14 3.12
CA ALA A 61 -12.87 -10.76 3.70
C ALA A 61 -12.82 -12.30 3.73
N GLY A 62 -11.86 -12.92 3.03
CA GLY A 62 -11.80 -14.37 2.84
C GLY A 62 -10.40 -14.97 2.98
N ARG A 63 -10.12 -15.96 2.15
CA ARG A 63 -8.82 -16.63 2.14
C ARG A 63 -7.75 -15.71 1.55
N LEU A 64 -6.56 -15.73 2.14
CA LEU A 64 -5.36 -15.14 1.55
C LEU A 64 -4.59 -16.25 0.81
N MET A 65 -4.06 -15.92 -0.35
CA MET A 65 -3.26 -16.79 -1.21
C MET A 65 -1.98 -16.05 -1.60
N VAL A 66 -0.84 -16.75 -1.56
CA VAL A 66 0.50 -16.26 -1.87
C VAL A 66 1.14 -17.19 -2.88
#